data_AF-A0A0A7KKS6-F1
#
_entry.id   AF-A0A0A7KKS6-F1
#
_cell.length_a   1.000
_cell.length_b   1.000
_cell.length_c   1.000
_cell.angle_alpha   90.00
_cell.angle_beta   90.00
_cell.angle_gamma   90.00
#
_symmetry.space_group_name_H-M   'P 1'
#
loop_
_entity.id
_entity.type
_entity.pdbx_description
1 polymer ?
#
loop_
_entity_poly.entity_id
_entity_poly.type
_entity_poly.pdbx_seq_one_letter_code
_entity_poly.pdbx_strand_id
1 'polypeptide(L)'
;MTVRQGPRGLLTIPEVARLFHTSDDTVRRQIRAGDLEAVQIGTTPTGRPRYRVAADVVEARLGRPAGELPSAAERLQAAFGVLTEAQQEALLVQAITWARTQAPETGPTGNRLPEPSQADIARRFPGLTRRERDH
;
A
#
# COMPACT_ATOMS: atom_id res chain seq x y z
N MET A 1 36.00 -1.23 -1.76
CA MET A 1 35.67 -2.18 -0.68
C MET A 1 35.37 -3.54 -1.30
N THR A 2 36.20 -4.53 -1.01
CA THR A 2 36.21 -5.86 -1.64
C THR A 2 35.04 -6.72 -1.16
N VAL A 3 34.16 -7.10 -2.09
CA VAL A 3 33.05 -8.04 -1.88
C VAL A 3 33.61 -9.45 -1.71
N ARG A 4 33.58 -9.99 -0.48
CA ARG A 4 33.88 -11.40 -0.23
C ARG A 4 32.78 -12.26 -0.86
N GLN A 5 33.07 -12.84 -2.02
CA GLN A 5 32.24 -13.84 -2.70
C GLN A 5 32.51 -15.21 -2.05
N GLY A 6 31.75 -15.56 -1.01
CA GLY A 6 31.62 -16.95 -0.54
C GLY A 6 30.54 -17.70 -1.35
N PRO A 7 30.49 -19.04 -1.32
CA PRO A 7 29.51 -19.82 -2.09
C PRO A 7 28.11 -19.44 -1.61
N ARG A 8 27.38 -18.65 -2.40
CA ARG A 8 26.12 -18.03 -1.99
C ARG A 8 25.04 -19.11 -1.86
N GLY A 9 24.65 -19.36 -0.62
CA GLY A 9 23.85 -20.50 -0.18
C GLY A 9 22.49 -20.58 -0.86
N LEU A 10 22.06 -21.81 -1.12
CA LEU A 10 20.71 -22.11 -1.58
C LEU A 10 19.77 -22.16 -0.38
N LEU A 11 18.87 -21.19 -0.30
CA LEU A 11 17.88 -21.07 0.77
C LEU A 11 16.67 -21.98 0.51
N THR A 12 16.16 -22.56 1.57
CA THR A 12 14.88 -23.26 1.60
C THR A 12 13.71 -22.28 1.65
N ILE A 13 12.51 -22.75 1.29
CA ILE A 13 11.30 -21.93 1.42
C ILE A 13 11.08 -21.36 2.83
N PRO A 14 11.21 -22.14 3.93
CA PRO A 14 11.08 -21.58 5.28
C PRO A 14 12.10 -20.48 5.59
N GLU A 15 13.33 -20.59 5.09
CA GLU A 15 14.37 -19.57 5.29
C GLU A 15 14.01 -18.29 4.52
N VAL A 16 13.57 -18.42 3.28
CA VAL A 16 13.09 -17.29 2.46
C VAL A 16 11.86 -16.62 3.08
N ALA A 17 10.93 -17.41 3.61
CA ALA A 17 9.73 -16.91 4.28
C ALA A 17 10.06 -16.05 5.50
N ARG A 18 11.05 -16.48 6.30
CA ARG A 18 11.56 -15.70 7.44
C ARG A 18 12.20 -14.38 7.00
N LEU A 19 12.99 -14.41 5.94
CA LEU A 19 13.67 -13.21 5.41
C LEU A 19 12.68 -12.19 4.84
N PHE A 20 11.62 -12.64 4.17
CA PHE A 20 10.57 -11.78 3.64
C PHE A 20 9.42 -11.49 4.63
N HIS A 21 9.51 -11.98 5.86
CA HIS A 21 8.43 -11.86 6.86
C HIS A 21 7.05 -12.29 6.33
N THR A 22 7.01 -13.39 5.56
CA THR A 22 5.79 -13.91 4.93
C THR A 22 5.60 -15.40 5.21
N SER A 23 4.52 -15.99 4.71
CA SER A 23 4.26 -17.43 4.89
C SER A 23 4.92 -18.28 3.80
N ASP A 24 5.27 -19.52 4.13
CA ASP A 24 5.77 -20.53 3.18
C ASP A 24 4.87 -20.69 1.94
N ASP A 25 3.55 -20.60 2.13
CA ASP A 25 2.58 -20.70 1.03
C ASP A 25 2.66 -19.49 0.09
N THR A 26 2.86 -18.29 0.64
CA THR A 26 3.06 -17.07 -0.15
C THR A 26 4.33 -17.17 -0.99
N VAL A 27 5.43 -17.66 -0.42
CA VAL A 27 6.68 -17.91 -1.16
C VAL A 27 6.45 -18.93 -2.29
N ARG A 28 5.75 -20.04 -2.03
CA ARG A 28 5.42 -21.04 -3.04
C ARG A 28 4.54 -20.48 -4.16
N ARG A 29 3.60 -19.62 -3.81
CA ARG A 29 2.74 -18.93 -4.79
C ARG A 29 3.57 -18.00 -5.68
N GLN A 30 4.50 -17.23 -5.12
CA GLN A 30 5.41 -16.37 -5.90
C GLN A 30 6.30 -17.18 -6.84
N ILE A 31 6.81 -18.33 -6.40
CA ILE A 31 7.58 -19.24 -7.27
C ILE A 31 6.71 -19.73 -8.43
N ARG A 32 5.48 -20.17 -8.17
CA ARG A 32 4.56 -20.64 -9.24
C ARG A 32 4.14 -19.54 -10.20
N ALA A 33 4.02 -18.31 -9.73
CA ALA A 33 3.68 -17.14 -10.54
C ALA A 33 4.86 -16.65 -11.40
N GLY A 34 6.09 -17.15 -11.15
CA GLY A 34 7.31 -16.67 -11.80
C GLY A 34 7.90 -15.40 -11.16
N ASP A 35 7.32 -14.92 -10.06
CA ASP A 35 7.77 -13.70 -9.35
C ASP A 35 9.05 -13.92 -8.53
N LEU A 36 9.35 -15.17 -8.18
CA LEU A 36 10.53 -15.56 -7.43
C LEU A 36 11.20 -16.75 -8.11
N GLU A 37 12.43 -16.53 -8.59
CA GLU A 37 13.22 -17.57 -9.24
C GLU A 37 13.66 -18.63 -8.23
N ALA A 38 13.36 -19.90 -8.53
CA ALA A 38 13.72 -21.02 -7.69
C ALA A 38 13.99 -22.28 -8.52
N VAL A 39 14.90 -23.10 -8.04
CA VAL A 39 15.20 -24.41 -8.61
C VAL A 39 14.44 -25.48 -7.85
N GLN A 40 13.64 -26.28 -8.56
CA GLN A 40 13.03 -27.47 -7.97
C GLN A 40 14.09 -28.57 -7.87
N ILE A 41 14.40 -28.99 -6.63
CA ILE A 41 15.41 -30.01 -6.33
C ILE A 41 14.82 -31.41 -6.15
N GLY A 42 13.50 -31.55 -6.32
CA GLY A 42 12.79 -32.82 -6.23
C GLY A 42 11.42 -32.68 -5.58
N THR A 43 10.91 -33.79 -5.07
CA THR A 43 9.62 -33.89 -4.36
C THR A 43 9.83 -34.55 -3.00
N THR A 44 8.96 -34.26 -2.04
CA THR A 44 8.89 -35.02 -0.78
C THR A 44 8.29 -36.40 -1.06
N PRO A 45 8.42 -37.36 -0.12
CA PRO A 45 7.71 -38.65 -0.21
C PRO A 45 6.19 -38.51 -0.36
N THR A 46 5.64 -37.39 0.11
CA THR A 46 4.22 -37.01 -0.02
C THR A 46 3.89 -36.25 -1.33
N GLY A 47 4.82 -36.19 -2.28
CA GLY A 47 4.63 -35.56 -3.59
C GLY A 47 4.77 -34.03 -3.62
N ARG A 48 5.10 -33.37 -2.51
CA ARG A 48 5.22 -31.90 -2.48
C ARG A 48 6.55 -31.44 -3.10
N PRO A 49 6.54 -30.45 -4.02
CA PRO A 49 7.77 -29.91 -4.60
C PRO A 49 8.69 -29.28 -3.55
N ARG A 50 9.99 -29.60 -3.66
CA ARG A 50 11.07 -29.03 -2.86
C ARG A 50 11.82 -28.02 -3.71
N TYR A 51 11.85 -26.77 -3.26
CA TYR A 51 12.50 -25.68 -3.96
C TYR A 51 13.72 -25.16 -3.21
N ARG A 52 14.66 -24.63 -3.97
CA ARG A 52 15.82 -23.87 -3.49
C ARG A 52 15.87 -22.53 -4.20
N VAL A 53 16.08 -21.47 -3.43
CA VAL A 53 16.19 -20.10 -3.92
C VAL A 53 17.63 -19.65 -3.71
N ALA A 54 18.25 -19.05 -4.72
CA ALA A 54 19.61 -18.54 -4.58
C ALA A 54 19.64 -17.33 -3.64
N ALA A 55 20.60 -17.29 -2.71
CA ALA A 55 20.67 -16.21 -1.73
C ALA A 55 20.85 -14.83 -2.39
N ASP A 56 21.58 -14.72 -3.49
CA ASP A 56 21.72 -13.47 -4.25
C ASP A 56 20.40 -12.95 -4.83
N VAL A 57 19.50 -13.84 -5.27
CA VAL A 57 18.14 -13.48 -5.71
C VAL A 57 17.34 -12.89 -4.54
N VAL A 58 17.46 -13.48 -3.35
CA VAL A 58 16.79 -12.99 -2.14
C VAL A 58 17.38 -11.65 -1.70
N GLU A 59 18.71 -11.54 -1.63
CA GLU A 59 19.42 -10.31 -1.28
C GLU A 59 19.15 -9.18 -2.29
N ALA A 60 19.11 -9.46 -3.59
CA ALA A 60 18.74 -8.47 -4.60
C ALA A 60 17.31 -7.95 -4.39
N ARG A 61 16.41 -8.80 -3.89
CA ARG A 61 15.02 -8.44 -3.62
C ARG A 61 14.81 -7.74 -2.27
N LEU A 62 15.64 -8.05 -1.27
CA LEU A 62 15.67 -7.36 0.03
C LEU A 62 16.42 -6.02 -0.04
N GLY A 63 17.46 -5.95 -0.87
CA GLY A 63 18.26 -4.75 -1.13
C GLY A 63 17.59 -3.77 -2.08
N ARG A 64 16.55 -4.22 -2.81
CA ARG A 64 15.54 -3.30 -3.36
C ARG A 64 14.71 -2.77 -2.19
N PRO A 65 14.57 -1.44 -2.01
CA PRO A 65 13.55 -0.93 -1.09
C PRO A 65 12.21 -1.55 -1.49
N ALA A 66 11.34 -1.85 -0.54
CA ALA A 66 10.10 -2.62 -0.69
C ALA A 66 9.04 -2.04 -1.66
N GLY A 67 9.42 -1.20 -2.63
CA GLY A 67 8.55 -0.48 -3.55
C GLY A 67 9.12 -0.38 -4.96
N GLU A 68 9.46 -1.49 -5.61
CA GLU A 68 9.62 -1.52 -7.08
C GLU A 68 8.60 -2.47 -7.74
N LEU A 69 7.42 -2.58 -7.12
CA LEU A 69 6.19 -2.74 -7.89
C LEU A 69 5.63 -1.34 -8.07
N PRO A 70 5.30 -0.90 -9.30
CA PRO A 70 4.71 0.42 -9.51
C PRO A 70 3.47 0.51 -8.62
N SER A 71 3.38 1.59 -7.85
CA SER A 71 2.25 1.92 -7.00
C SER A 71 0.94 1.88 -7.79
N ALA A 72 -0.20 1.79 -7.10
CA ALA A 72 -1.49 1.85 -7.78
C ALA A 72 -1.64 3.11 -8.65
N ALA A 73 -1.07 4.24 -8.21
CA ALA A 73 -1.04 5.48 -8.97
C ALA A 73 -0.16 5.38 -10.22
N GLU A 74 1.04 4.80 -10.11
CA GLU A 74 1.95 4.62 -11.26
C GLU A 74 1.37 3.63 -12.28
N ARG A 75 0.72 2.55 -11.83
CA ARG A 75 0.01 1.62 -12.72
C ARG A 75 -1.17 2.28 -13.43
N LEU A 76 -1.93 3.10 -12.71
CA LEU A 76 -3.04 3.87 -13.27
C LEU A 76 -2.53 4.87 -14.32
N GLN A 77 -1.46 5.61 -14.01
CA GLN A 77 -0.86 6.58 -14.92
C GLN A 77 -0.32 5.91 -16.19
N ALA A 78 0.36 4.76 -16.05
CA ALA A 78 0.84 3.98 -17.19
C ALA A 78 -0.32 3.48 -18.07
N ALA A 79 -1.42 3.03 -17.47
CA ALA A 79 -2.60 2.59 -18.21
C ALA A 79 -3.30 3.75 -18.96
N PHE A 80 -3.40 4.93 -18.33
CA PHE A 80 -3.97 6.13 -18.96
C PHE A 80 -3.12 6.64 -20.13
N GLY A 81 -1.78 6.53 -20.03
CA GLY A 81 -0.86 6.99 -21.08
C GLY A 81 -0.98 6.27 -22.43
N VAL A 82 -1.63 5.09 -22.48
CA VAL A 82 -1.87 4.33 -23.72
C VAL A 82 -3.17 4.76 -24.43
N LEU A 83 -4.05 5.46 -23.72
CA LEU A 83 -5.37 5.86 -24.23
C LEU A 83 -5.32 7.20 -24.95
N THR A 84 -6.21 7.38 -25.92
CA THR A 84 -6.46 8.69 -26.54
C THR A 84 -7.10 9.65 -25.54
N GLU A 85 -6.97 10.96 -25.76
CA GLU A 85 -7.56 11.99 -24.90
C GLU A 85 -9.07 11.81 -24.69
N ALA A 86 -9.81 11.50 -25.77
CA ALA A 86 -11.25 11.23 -25.70
C ALA A 86 -11.60 10.00 -24.83
N GLN A 87 -10.76 8.97 -24.85
CA GLN A 87 -10.94 7.77 -24.00
C GLN A 87 -10.62 8.06 -22.54
N GLN A 88 -9.59 8.87 -22.27
CA GLN A 88 -9.24 9.31 -20.92
C GLN A 88 -10.37 10.15 -20.32
N GLU A 89 -10.92 11.10 -21.09
CA GLU A 89 -12.04 11.94 -20.66
C GLU A 89 -13.29 11.11 -20.34
N ALA A 90 -13.65 10.16 -21.20
CA ALA A 90 -14.78 9.27 -20.97
C ALA A 90 -14.64 8.46 -19.66
N LEU A 91 -13.44 7.96 -19.36
CA LEU A 91 -13.17 7.23 -18.12
C LEU A 91 -13.22 8.14 -16.88
N LEU A 92 -12.73 9.37 -16.98
CA LEU A 92 -12.83 10.35 -15.88
C LEU A 92 -14.29 10.68 -15.56
N VAL A 93 -15.13 10.90 -16.58
CA VAL A 93 -16.56 11.16 -16.38
C VAL A 93 -17.25 9.97 -15.69
N GLN A 94 -16.94 8.74 -16.09
CA GLN A 94 -17.47 7.54 -15.45
C GLN A 94 -17.02 7.42 -13.99
N ALA A 95 -15.73 7.64 -13.71
CA ALA A 95 -15.18 7.58 -12.35
C ALA A 95 -15.80 8.63 -11.43
N ILE A 96 -15.97 9.86 -11.91
CA ILE A 96 -16.64 10.95 -11.16
C ILE A 96 -18.10 10.59 -10.87
N THR A 97 -18.81 10.06 -11.87
CA THR A 97 -20.21 9.67 -11.72
C THR A 97 -20.36 8.55 -10.69
N TRP A 98 -19.54 7.51 -10.81
CA TRP A 98 -19.49 6.42 -9.84
C TRP A 98 -19.15 6.93 -8.43
N ALA A 99 -18.13 7.77 -8.27
CA ALA A 99 -17.74 8.32 -6.98
C ALA A 99 -18.87 9.12 -6.33
N ARG A 100 -19.62 9.89 -7.11
CA ARG A 100 -20.81 10.61 -6.64
C ARG A 100 -21.94 9.68 -6.21
N THR A 101 -22.12 8.52 -6.87
CA THR A 101 -23.12 7.52 -6.46
C THR A 101 -22.72 6.73 -5.22
N GLN A 102 -21.43 6.62 -4.94
CA GLN A 102 -20.89 5.90 -3.78
C GLN A 102 -20.67 6.80 -2.57
N ALA A 103 -20.62 8.12 -2.76
CA ALA A 103 -20.50 9.06 -1.67
C ALA A 103 -21.76 8.95 -0.78
N PRO A 104 -21.64 8.52 0.48
CA PRO A 104 -22.75 8.65 1.43
C PRO A 104 -23.15 10.14 1.52
N GLU A 105 -24.44 10.43 1.70
CA GLU A 105 -24.96 11.78 2.00
C GLU A 105 -24.49 12.33 3.36
N THR A 106 -23.27 12.03 3.77
CA THR A 106 -22.58 12.76 4.82
C THR A 106 -22.01 14.04 4.22
N GLY A 107 -22.85 15.09 4.22
CA GLY A 107 -22.34 16.40 4.61
C GLY A 107 -21.55 16.30 5.92
N PRO A 108 -20.75 17.29 6.30
CA PRO A 108 -19.90 17.20 7.48
C PRO A 108 -20.76 17.16 8.75
N THR A 109 -21.21 15.98 9.16
CA THR A 109 -21.57 15.63 10.55
C THR A 109 -20.28 15.35 11.32
N GLY A 110 -19.25 16.16 11.08
CA GLY A 110 -18.12 16.28 11.99
C GLY A 110 -18.62 17.03 13.20
N ASN A 111 -19.10 16.28 14.20
CA ASN A 111 -19.26 16.68 15.60
C ASN A 111 -19.39 18.21 15.80
N ARG A 112 -20.45 18.81 15.24
CA ARG A 112 -20.69 20.23 15.44
C ARG A 112 -21.02 20.38 16.91
N LEU A 113 -20.06 20.87 17.68
CA LEU A 113 -20.31 21.23 19.07
C LEU A 113 -21.53 22.15 19.08
N PRO A 114 -22.47 21.97 20.04
CA PRO A 114 -23.60 22.87 20.17
C PRO A 114 -23.07 24.29 20.28
N GLU A 115 -23.85 25.24 19.76
CA GLU A 115 -23.51 26.65 19.80
C GLU A 115 -23.14 27.02 21.26
N PRO A 116 -21.92 27.54 21.51
CA PRO A 116 -21.46 27.79 22.88
C PRO A 116 -22.40 28.79 23.56
N SER A 117 -22.78 28.50 24.80
CA SER A 117 -23.67 29.39 25.55
C SER A 117 -23.01 30.74 25.82
N GLN A 118 -23.78 31.80 26.04
CA GLN A 118 -23.23 33.11 26.43
C GLN A 118 -22.32 33.03 27.67
N ALA A 119 -22.63 32.13 28.61
CA ALA A 119 -21.79 31.88 29.78
C ALA A 119 -20.43 31.25 29.41
N ASP A 120 -20.41 30.33 28.44
CA ASP A 120 -19.17 29.71 27.93
C ASP A 120 -18.30 30.72 27.19
N ILE A 121 -18.93 31.62 26.42
CA ILE A 121 -18.26 32.70 25.70
C ILE A 121 -17.66 33.70 26.70
N ALA A 122 -18.43 34.12 27.72
CA ALA A 122 -17.95 35.03 28.76
C ALA A 122 -16.78 34.44 29.58
N ARG A 123 -16.79 33.13 29.83
CA ARG A 123 -15.71 32.43 30.53
C ARG A 123 -14.43 32.34 29.70
N ARG A 124 -14.55 32.11 28.39
CA ARG A 124 -13.40 31.99 27.48
C ARG A 124 -12.82 33.34 27.08
N PHE A 125 -13.66 34.37 27.01
CA PHE A 125 -13.30 35.70 26.54
C PHE A 125 -13.82 36.80 27.49
N PRO A 126 -13.24 36.93 28.70
CA PRO A 126 -13.70 37.86 29.73
C PRO A 126 -13.61 39.35 29.35
N GLY A 127 -12.98 39.69 28.21
CA GLY A 127 -12.86 41.05 27.69
C GLY A 127 -13.80 41.41 26.53
N LEU A 128 -14.55 40.45 25.97
CA LEU A 128 -15.40 40.67 24.78
C LEU A 128 -16.82 41.13 25.12
N THR A 129 -17.31 40.85 26.32
CA THR A 129 -18.67 41.23 26.77
C THR A 129 -18.78 42.68 27.25
N ARG A 130 -17.70 43.47 27.16
CA ARG A 130 -17.66 44.87 27.65
C ARG A 130 -17.80 45.93 26.54
N ARG A 131 -18.27 45.57 25.34
CA ARG A 131 -18.51 46.53 24.24
C ARG A 131 -19.91 46.44 23.64
N GLU A 132 -20.93 46.22 24.45
CA GLU A 132 -22.33 46.47 24.05
C GLU A 132 -23.11 47.08 25.23
N ARG A 133 -22.66 48.24 25.71
CA ARG A 133 -23.51 49.23 26.40
C ARG A 133 -22.83 50.59 26.28
N ASP A 134 -22.98 51.21 25.12
CA ASP A 134 -22.95 52.67 24.96
C ASP A 134 -23.67 52.97 23.64
N HIS A 135 -25.00 53.03 23.74
CA HIS A 135 -25.85 53.84 22.88
C HIS A 135 -27.10 54.25 23.64
#